data_AF-A0A183AKN0-F1
#
_entry.id   AF-A0A183AKN0-F1
#
_cell.length_a   1.000
_cell.length_b   1.000
_cell.length_c   1.000
_cell.angle_alpha   90.00
_cell.angle_beta   90.00
_cell.angle_gamma   90.00
#
_symmetry.space_group_name_H-M   'P 1'
#
loop_
_entity.id
_entity.type
_entity.pdbx_description
1 polymer ?
#
loop_
_entity_poly.entity_id
_entity_poly.type
_entity_poly.pdbx_seq_one_letter_code
_entity_poly.pdbx_strand_id
1 'polypeptide(L)'
;LKKKSATSHVARMVGSTDADAEPKYQIVRHSQPYGTVSGDSGLFFIAYAASPAALDWMLDRMTGHGEDKQCDDVMRLTRCVSGNYWYFPSFEEFQRITSVSTSLFSFLR
;
A
#
# COMPACT_ATOMS: atom_id res chain seq x y z
N LEU A 1 -1.38 -10.84 18.86
CA LEU A 1 -2.67 -11.45 19.26
C LEU A 1 -2.51 -12.97 19.19
N LYS A 2 -2.77 -13.69 20.30
CA LYS A 2 -2.54 -15.15 20.38
C LYS A 2 -3.51 -15.97 19.50
N LYS A 3 -4.66 -15.39 19.12
CA LYS A 3 -5.64 -16.00 18.22
C LYS A 3 -6.12 -14.94 17.23
N LYS A 4 -5.84 -15.15 15.94
CA LYS A 4 -6.24 -14.27 14.83
C LYS A 4 -7.32 -15.00 14.01
N SER A 5 -8.40 -14.34 13.62
CA SER A 5 -9.34 -14.92 12.63
C SER A 5 -8.73 -14.83 11.24
N ALA A 6 -9.12 -15.73 10.33
CA ALA A 6 -8.60 -15.77 8.96
C ALA A 6 -8.93 -14.50 8.15
N THR A 7 -10.00 -13.81 8.52
CA THR A 7 -10.47 -12.54 7.92
C THR A 7 -9.92 -11.30 8.63
N SER A 8 -9.23 -11.44 9.76
CA SER A 8 -8.67 -10.28 10.47
C SER A 8 -7.57 -9.61 9.66
N HIS A 9 -7.51 -8.28 9.71
CA HIS A 9 -6.55 -7.48 8.94
C HIS A 9 -5.10 -7.97 9.08
N VAL A 10 -4.66 -8.25 10.31
CA VAL A 10 -3.30 -8.76 10.56
C VAL A 10 -3.09 -10.13 9.89
N ALA A 11 -4.06 -11.04 9.97
CA ALA A 11 -3.94 -12.34 9.30
C ALA A 11 -3.91 -12.20 7.77
N ARG A 12 -4.68 -11.25 7.21
CA ARG A 12 -4.64 -10.96 5.76
C ARG A 12 -3.26 -10.44 5.32
N MET A 13 -2.65 -9.56 6.11
CA MET A 13 -1.34 -8.96 5.81
C MET A 13 -0.16 -9.92 6.04
N VAL A 14 -0.28 -10.86 6.99
CA VAL A 14 0.75 -11.88 7.26
C VAL A 14 0.59 -13.08 6.34
N GLY A 15 -0.64 -13.46 6.00
CA GLY A 15 -0.98 -14.67 5.24
C GLY A 15 -1.16 -15.91 6.11
N SER A 16 -1.19 -15.76 7.43
CA SER A 16 -1.41 -16.86 8.39
C SER A 16 -2.18 -16.39 9.62
N THR A 17 -2.93 -17.31 10.22
CA THR A 17 -3.60 -17.13 11.52
C THR A 17 -2.70 -17.45 12.71
N ASP A 18 -1.54 -18.07 12.47
CA ASP A 18 -0.61 -18.45 13.52
C ASP A 18 -0.05 -17.21 14.22
N ALA A 19 0.19 -17.34 15.53
CA ALA A 19 0.64 -16.21 16.35
C ALA A 19 1.98 -15.66 15.87
N ASP A 20 2.92 -16.57 15.57
CA ASP A 20 4.34 -16.30 15.31
C ASP A 20 4.74 -16.52 13.84
N ALA A 21 3.77 -16.51 12.93
CA ALA A 21 4.06 -16.57 11.51
C ALA A 21 4.76 -15.28 11.04
N GLU A 22 5.88 -15.46 10.34
CA GLU A 22 6.56 -14.37 9.66
C GLU A 22 5.76 -13.91 8.44
N PRO A 23 5.65 -12.59 8.21
CA PRO A 23 4.93 -12.06 7.07
C PRO A 23 5.65 -12.43 5.77
N LYS A 24 4.89 -12.87 4.75
CA LYS A 24 5.44 -13.16 3.42
C LYS A 24 6.16 -11.96 2.79
N TYR A 25 5.63 -10.76 3.01
CA TYR A 25 6.20 -9.50 2.53
C TYR A 25 6.20 -8.46 3.64
N GLN A 26 7.19 -7.57 3.59
CA GLN A 26 7.28 -6.40 4.46
C GLN A 26 7.18 -5.12 3.63
N ILE A 27 6.49 -4.13 4.18
CA ILE A 27 6.31 -2.80 3.59
C ILE A 27 6.56 -1.74 4.66
N VAL A 28 6.99 -0.56 4.25
CA VAL A 28 7.12 0.60 5.14
C VAL A 28 5.88 1.46 4.97
N ARG A 29 5.10 1.64 6.03
CA ARG A 29 3.87 2.44 5.99
C ARG A 29 4.13 3.84 6.56
N HIS A 30 3.71 4.87 5.84
CA HIS A 30 3.67 6.27 6.31
C HIS A 30 2.22 6.78 6.38
N SER A 31 1.28 5.90 6.71
CA SER A 31 -0.13 6.22 6.74
C SER A 31 -0.46 7.21 7.86
N GLN A 32 -1.40 8.12 7.62
CA GLN A 32 -1.85 9.10 8.61
C GLN A 32 -3.38 9.22 8.61
N PRO A 33 -4.01 9.51 9.76
CA PRO A 33 -5.42 9.86 9.78
C PRO A 33 -5.65 11.19 9.05
N TYR A 34 -6.82 11.35 8.44
CA TYR A 34 -7.25 12.62 7.84
C TYR A 34 -8.72 12.88 8.11
N GLY A 35 -9.14 14.13 7.90
CA GLY A 35 -10.55 14.48 7.79
C GLY A 35 -11.08 15.41 8.88
N THR A 36 -12.41 15.51 8.91
CA THR A 36 -13.17 16.32 9.88
C THR A 36 -14.33 15.52 10.45
N VAL A 37 -14.95 15.98 11.54
CA VAL A 37 -16.07 15.26 12.18
C VAL A 37 -17.32 15.23 11.30
N SER A 38 -17.62 16.33 10.59
CA SER A 38 -18.82 16.46 9.76
C SER A 38 -18.61 16.11 8.28
N GLY A 39 -17.38 15.79 7.88
CA GLY A 39 -17.02 15.47 6.50
C GLY A 39 -16.30 14.13 6.39
N ASP A 40 -15.63 13.92 5.27
CA ASP A 40 -14.82 12.72 5.06
C ASP A 40 -13.73 12.64 6.12
N SER A 41 -13.59 11.45 6.70
CA SER A 41 -12.56 11.11 7.65
C SER A 41 -12.17 9.65 7.52
N GLY A 42 -10.90 9.36 7.79
CA GLY A 42 -10.39 8.00 7.64
C GLY A 42 -8.88 7.94 7.66
N LEU A 43 -8.33 6.99 6.91
CA LEU A 43 -6.89 6.76 6.83
C LEU A 43 -6.40 7.11 5.42
N PHE A 44 -5.44 8.02 5.34
CA PHE A 44 -4.64 8.19 4.14
C PHE A 44 -3.57 7.10 4.17
N PHE A 45 -3.86 5.96 3.54
CA PHE A 45 -2.94 4.85 3.45
C PHE A 45 -1.88 5.10 2.38
N ILE A 46 -0.62 5.11 2.79
CA ILE A 46 0.55 5.14 1.90
C ILE A 46 1.60 4.16 2.43
N ALA A 47 2.22 3.43 1.50
CA ALA A 47 3.26 2.47 1.79
C ALA A 47 4.32 2.42 0.68
N TYR A 48 5.53 2.05 1.07
CA TYR A 48 6.67 1.82 0.20
C TYR A 48 7.07 0.35 0.27
N ALA A 49 7.43 -0.20 -0.89
CA ALA A 49 7.89 -1.57 -1.02
C ALA A 49 9.03 -1.62 -2.05
N ALA A 50 9.94 -2.59 -1.91
CA ALA A 50 11.00 -2.82 -2.88
C ALA A 50 10.46 -3.33 -4.23
N SER A 51 9.24 -3.90 -4.24
CA SER A 51 8.55 -4.38 -5.44
C SER A 51 7.03 -4.21 -5.25
N PRO A 52 6.28 -3.84 -6.32
CA PRO A 52 4.82 -3.74 -6.26
C PRO A 52 4.15 -5.08 -5.90
N ALA A 53 4.81 -6.21 -6.17
CA ALA A 53 4.28 -7.55 -5.86
C ALA A 53 3.91 -7.74 -4.38
N ALA A 54 4.59 -7.04 -3.46
CA ALA A 54 4.24 -7.05 -2.04
C ALA A 54 2.86 -6.40 -1.79
N LEU A 55 2.61 -5.26 -2.43
CA LEU A 55 1.37 -4.51 -2.29
C LEU A 55 0.22 -5.24 -3.01
N ASP A 56 0.46 -5.76 -4.21
CA ASP A 56 -0.53 -6.54 -4.96
C ASP A 56 -0.97 -7.77 -4.16
N TRP A 57 -0.02 -8.54 -3.62
CA TRP A 57 -0.35 -9.72 -2.81
C TRP A 57 -1.18 -9.37 -1.57
N MET A 58 -0.85 -8.27 -0.88
CA MET A 58 -1.61 -7.80 0.28
C MET A 58 -3.02 -7.34 -0.13
N LEU A 59 -3.15 -6.58 -1.22
CA LEU A 59 -4.44 -6.08 -1.72
C LEU A 59 -5.35 -7.22 -2.21
N ASP A 60 -4.82 -8.20 -2.92
CA ASP A 60 -5.57 -9.39 -3.37
C ASP A 60 -6.10 -10.18 -2.17
N ARG A 61 -5.30 -10.32 -1.11
CA ARG A 61 -5.74 -10.93 0.15
C ARG A 61 -6.85 -10.11 0.80
N MET A 62 -6.77 -8.78 0.79
CA MET A 62 -7.80 -7.95 1.42
C MET A 62 -9.14 -7.99 0.69
N THR A 63 -9.10 -8.07 -0.63
CA THR A 63 -10.27 -7.91 -1.50
C THR A 63 -10.90 -9.25 -1.90
N GLY A 64 -10.38 -10.37 -1.40
CA GLY A 64 -10.90 -11.71 -1.71
C GLY A 64 -10.46 -12.26 -3.07
N HIS A 65 -9.51 -11.63 -3.74
CA HIS A 65 -8.93 -12.13 -4.98
C HIS A 65 -7.88 -13.23 -4.76
N GLY A 66 -7.37 -13.36 -3.53
CA GLY A 66 -6.51 -14.48 -3.13
C GLY A 66 -7.16 -15.86 -3.24
N GLU A 67 -6.37 -16.91 -3.04
CA GLU A 67 -6.80 -18.31 -3.22
C GLU A 67 -7.93 -18.74 -2.27
N ASP A 68 -7.96 -18.19 -1.05
CA ASP A 68 -8.96 -18.56 -0.04
C ASP A 68 -10.31 -17.84 -0.22
N LYS A 69 -10.40 -16.89 -1.15
CA LYS A 69 -11.59 -16.07 -1.43
C LYS A 69 -12.16 -15.33 -0.22
N GLN A 70 -11.35 -15.13 0.82
CA GLN A 70 -11.76 -14.39 2.01
C GLN A 70 -11.41 -12.91 1.88
N CYS A 71 -12.34 -12.04 2.25
CA CYS A 71 -12.11 -10.61 2.33
C CYS A 71 -11.62 -10.21 3.74
N ASP A 72 -10.92 -9.09 3.81
CA ASP A 72 -10.54 -8.47 5.08
C ASP A 72 -11.76 -7.83 5.74
N ASP A 73 -11.99 -8.15 7.01
CA ASP A 73 -13.09 -7.56 7.78
C ASP A 73 -12.95 -6.03 7.92
N VAL A 74 -11.75 -5.45 7.80
CA VAL A 74 -11.57 -3.99 7.82
C VAL A 74 -12.34 -3.30 6.68
N MET A 75 -12.47 -3.98 5.54
CA MET A 75 -13.18 -3.45 4.35
C MET A 75 -14.71 -3.38 4.56
N ARG A 76 -15.22 -3.93 5.67
CA ARG A 76 -16.63 -3.77 6.06
C ARG A 76 -16.87 -2.44 6.78
N LEU A 77 -15.81 -1.82 7.29
CA LEU A 77 -15.85 -0.60 8.10
C LEU A 77 -15.32 0.63 7.37
N THR A 78 -14.48 0.42 6.35
CA THR A 78 -13.90 1.50 5.54
C THR A 78 -13.94 1.15 4.06
N ARG A 79 -13.98 2.19 3.22
CA ARG A 79 -13.96 2.06 1.77
C ARG A 79 -12.76 2.83 1.21
N CYS A 80 -11.98 2.17 0.37
CA CYS A 80 -10.97 2.83 -0.44
C CYS A 80 -11.65 3.69 -1.52
N VAL A 81 -11.42 5.00 -1.50
CA VAL A 81 -11.99 5.96 -2.48
C VAL A 81 -11.02 6.30 -3.61
N SER A 82 -9.72 6.06 -3.43
CA SER A 82 -8.66 6.32 -4.41
C SER A 82 -7.51 5.33 -4.24
N GLY A 83 -6.92 4.87 -5.34
CA GLY A 83 -5.73 4.01 -5.32
C GLY A 83 -4.82 4.32 -6.52
N ASN A 84 -3.52 4.45 -6.28
CA ASN A 84 -2.52 4.77 -7.29
C ASN A 84 -1.20 4.07 -6.95
N TYR A 85 -0.45 3.66 -7.97
CA TYR A 85 0.93 3.22 -7.84
C TYR A 85 1.89 4.32 -8.29
N TRP A 86 2.96 4.50 -7.53
CA TRP A 86 4.01 5.47 -7.83
C TRP A 86 5.38 4.81 -7.70
N TYR A 87 6.30 5.23 -8.57
CA TYR A 87 7.72 4.91 -8.43
C TYR A 87 8.44 6.12 -7.85
N PHE A 88 9.19 5.89 -6.76
CA PHE A 88 10.04 6.89 -6.14
C PHE A 88 11.49 6.57 -6.49
N PRO A 89 12.08 7.26 -7.49
CA PRO A 89 13.45 6.99 -7.91
C PRO A 89 14.45 7.35 -6.81
N SER A 90 15.67 6.81 -6.92
CA SER A 90 16.79 7.32 -6.13
C SER A 90 17.06 8.78 -6.49
N PHE A 91 17.75 9.50 -5.60
CA PHE A 91 18.09 10.90 -5.87
C PHE A 91 18.92 11.06 -7.16
N GLU A 92 19.88 10.17 -7.41
CA GLU A 92 20.71 10.18 -8.62
C GLU A 92 19.91 9.92 -9.91
N GLU A 93 18.93 9.02 -9.84
CA GLU A 93 18.04 8.75 -10.96
C GLU A 93 17.08 9.92 -11.21
N PHE A 94 16.51 10.49 -10.16
CA PHE A 94 15.69 11.69 -10.24
C PHE A 94 16.42 12.85 -10.92
N GLN A 95 17.70 13.08 -10.55
CA GLN A 95 18.54 14.09 -11.19
C GLN A 95 18.76 13.80 -12.69
N ARG A 96 18.92 12.54 -13.08
CA ARG A 96 19.04 12.17 -14.50
C ARG A 96 17.75 12.40 -15.27
N ILE A 97 16.61 12.01 -14.70
CA ILE A 97 15.29 12.21 -15.33
C ILE A 97 14.99 13.71 -15.52
N THR A 98 15.32 14.52 -14.52
CA THR A 98 15.04 15.97 -14.54
C THR A 98 16.05 16.78 -15.37
N SER A 99 17.32 16.39 -15.39
CA SER A 99 18.35 17.10 -16.18
C SER A 99 18.16 16.98 -17.70
N VAL A 100 17.63 15.86 -18.19
CA VAL A 100 17.23 15.70 -19.59
C VAL A 100 16.11 16.68 -19.97
N SER A 101 15.23 17.05 -19.03
CA SER A 101 14.17 18.02 -19.29
C SER A 101 14.71 19.44 -19.50
N THR A 102 15.87 19.78 -18.94
CA THR A 102 16.42 21.14 -19.02
C THR A 102 17.14 21.39 -20.36
N SER A 103 17.69 20.36 -21.00
CA SER A 103 18.40 20.53 -22.29
C SER A 103 17.45 20.72 -23.48
N LEU A 104 16.23 20.18 -23.43
CA LEU A 104 15.21 20.44 -24.47
C LEU A 104 14.67 21.88 -24.41
N PHE A 105 14.61 22.48 -23.22
CA PHE A 105 14.17 23.87 -23.06
C PHE A 105 15.24 24.91 -23.44
N SER A 106 16.53 24.56 -23.44
CA SER A 106 17.60 25.46 -23.93
C SER A 106 17.74 25.48 -25.45
N PHE A 107 17.18 24.51 -26.18
CA PHE A 107 17.26 24.44 -27.65
C PHE A 107 16.08 25.15 -28.35
N LEU A 108 15.09 25.62 -27.59
CA LEU A 108 13.95 26.41 -28.08
C LEU A 108 14.03 27.90 -27.66
N ARG A 109 15.22 28.38 -27.30
CA ARG A 109 15.52 29.80 -27.09
C ARG A 109 16.59 30.27 -28.05
#